data_AF-A1SKB9-F1
#
_entry.id   AF-A1SKB9-F1
#
_cell.length_a   1.000
_cell.length_b   1.000
_cell.length_c   1.000
_cell.angle_alpha   90.00
_cell.angle_beta   90.00
_cell.angle_gamma   90.00
#
_symmetry.space_group_name_H-M   'P 1'
#
loop_
_entity.id
_entity.type
_entity.pdbx_description
1 polymer ?
#
loop_
_entity_poly.entity_id
_entity_poly.type
_entity_poly.pdbx_seq_one_letter_code
_entity_poly.pdbx_strand_id
1 'polypeptide(L)'
;MRLAPLAAGWSPSAGHAQLTSRRVATGPAGSVSSLTVSGVPIASAIERLPAAAEDAITKGHTVMGAPDALVVVTNLFVPTVQRLTGESDYHADRGGGDVAARTVTTTDGDVVVIVNWEVMATKSLGVLERVLAHESGHLQIMRRAEEPYELLDEILDDPWDFTVASMFAVCVDEYRCEAAVFAAGYSVENSHTDFEYEGTLTGLNIASIGANFEYQKHLDVARLRSDVLAAMSNHTKTLGCMAARHLHGHPFDPANLSTHGQANWSELVAPAWVELLGLLAEVPDASSAWPGKESAQTATSGISMMNTFCKSLGYLAEPDKFWIKMDLATFNQRLDRANAEMKIFDQR
;
A
#
# COMPACT_ATOMS: atom_id res chain seq x y z
N MET A 1 -32.19 -0.76 2.39
CA MET A 1 -31.32 0.21 3.09
C MET A 1 -29.89 -0.19 2.74
N ARG A 2 -29.31 0.44 1.72
CA ARG A 2 -27.98 0.08 1.17
C ARG A 2 -26.92 0.60 2.14
N LEU A 3 -26.09 -0.30 2.66
CA LEU A 3 -24.92 0.05 3.47
C LEU A 3 -23.84 0.57 2.53
N ALA A 4 -23.31 1.76 2.82
CA ALA A 4 -22.15 2.30 2.13
C ALA A 4 -20.92 1.43 2.48
N PRO A 5 -20.04 1.11 1.50
CA PRO A 5 -18.81 0.39 1.80
C PRO A 5 -17.88 1.31 2.61
N LEU A 6 -17.62 0.92 3.85
CA LEU A 6 -16.57 1.50 4.70
C LEU A 6 -15.21 0.98 4.19
N ALA A 7 -14.75 1.52 3.06
CA ALA A 7 -13.33 1.58 2.77
C ALA A 7 -12.78 2.74 3.60
N ALA A 8 -12.31 2.45 4.82
CA ALA A 8 -11.61 3.44 5.60
C ALA A 8 -10.37 3.91 4.81
N GLY A 9 -10.40 5.15 4.32
CA GLY A 9 -9.28 5.86 3.70
C GLY A 9 -9.16 5.82 2.18
N TRP A 10 -10.21 5.46 1.43
CA TRP A 10 -10.18 5.62 -0.03
C TRP A 10 -11.58 5.84 -0.63
N SER A 11 -11.75 6.97 -1.32
CA SER A 11 -12.97 7.32 -2.05
C SER A 11 -12.64 7.45 -3.54
N PRO A 12 -13.23 6.64 -4.45
CA PRO A 12 -13.10 6.87 -5.88
C PRO A 12 -14.03 8.02 -6.28
N SER A 13 -13.51 9.23 -6.43
CA SER A 13 -14.28 10.33 -7.03
C SER A 13 -14.08 10.34 -8.55
N ALA A 14 -15.16 9.98 -9.26
CA ALA A 14 -15.31 10.15 -10.69
C ALA A 14 -15.40 11.64 -11.08
N GLY A 15 -14.78 12.02 -12.21
CA GLY A 15 -15.02 13.31 -12.83
C GLY A 15 -13.96 13.71 -13.86
N HIS A 16 -14.17 13.36 -15.13
CA HIS A 16 -13.45 13.97 -16.25
C HIS A 16 -13.63 15.50 -16.27
N ALA A 17 -12.52 16.23 -16.18
CA ALA A 17 -12.44 17.65 -16.54
C ALA A 17 -11.30 17.87 -17.55
N GLN A 18 -11.56 18.71 -18.56
CA GLN A 18 -10.67 18.95 -19.69
C GLN A 18 -9.32 19.57 -19.26
N LEU A 19 -8.24 18.96 -19.73
CA LEU A 19 -6.85 19.42 -19.68
C LEU A 19 -6.70 20.92 -19.96
N THR A 20 -6.23 21.67 -18.95
CA THR A 20 -5.46 22.89 -19.17
C THR A 20 -4.10 22.77 -18.48
N SER A 21 -3.06 22.52 -19.28
CA SER A 21 -1.69 22.38 -18.79
C SER A 21 -1.21 23.68 -18.11
N ARG A 22 -0.73 23.59 -16.86
CA ARG A 22 0.17 24.60 -16.29
C ARG A 22 1.37 23.94 -15.63
N ARG A 23 2.55 24.27 -16.19
CA ARG A 23 3.89 23.82 -15.79
C ARG A 23 4.26 24.32 -14.38
N VAL A 24 5.01 23.52 -13.63
CA VAL A 24 5.77 24.01 -12.47
C VAL A 24 6.93 24.87 -12.95
N ALA A 25 7.00 26.08 -12.39
CA ALA A 25 8.07 27.04 -12.65
C ALA A 25 9.28 26.73 -11.74
N THR A 26 10.40 26.34 -12.33
CA THR A 26 11.71 26.51 -11.72
C THR A 26 12.07 27.99 -11.76
N GLY A 27 11.67 28.75 -10.73
CA GLY A 27 12.02 30.17 -10.59
C GLY A 27 13.44 30.36 -10.03
N PRO A 28 14.14 31.46 -10.39
CA PRO A 28 15.47 31.76 -9.84
C PRO A 28 15.39 32.15 -8.35
N ALA A 29 16.50 31.95 -7.64
CA ALA A 29 16.62 32.10 -6.19
C ALA A 29 16.12 33.46 -5.68
N GLY A 30 15.16 33.44 -4.73
CA GLY A 30 14.85 34.60 -3.89
C GLY A 30 13.38 34.97 -3.66
N SER A 31 12.39 34.23 -4.16
CA SER A 31 10.98 34.47 -3.79
C SER A 31 10.30 33.20 -3.32
N VAL A 32 9.66 33.26 -2.14
CA VAL A 32 8.65 32.29 -1.70
C VAL A 32 7.44 32.46 -2.62
N SER A 33 7.54 31.90 -3.82
CA SER A 33 6.42 31.82 -4.74
C SER A 33 5.47 30.78 -4.18
N SER A 34 4.24 31.18 -3.86
CA SER A 34 3.17 30.24 -3.52
C SER A 34 3.03 29.24 -4.67
N LEU A 35 3.52 28.01 -4.47
CA LEU A 35 3.42 26.97 -5.47
C LEU A 35 1.94 26.58 -5.53
N THR A 36 1.33 26.60 -6.71
CA THR A 36 -0.03 26.10 -6.89
C THR A 36 0.01 24.84 -7.72
N VAL A 37 -0.66 23.80 -7.23
CA VAL A 37 -0.95 22.58 -7.99
C VAL A 37 -2.46 22.53 -8.11
N SER A 38 -2.98 22.43 -9.33
CA SER A 38 -4.43 22.38 -9.55
C SER A 38 -5.16 23.57 -8.90
N GLY A 39 -4.57 24.78 -8.98
CA GLY A 39 -5.11 25.99 -8.34
C GLY A 39 -5.05 26.02 -6.81
N VAL A 40 -4.65 24.93 -6.15
CA VAL A 40 -4.52 24.80 -4.70
C VAL A 40 -3.15 25.35 -4.26
N PRO A 41 -3.10 26.37 -3.39
CA PRO A 41 -1.85 26.82 -2.79
C PRO A 41 -1.23 25.71 -1.94
N ILE A 42 -0.04 25.29 -2.32
CA ILE A 42 0.83 24.45 -1.51
C ILE A 42 1.72 25.39 -0.71
N ALA A 43 1.50 25.40 0.60
CA ALA A 43 2.48 25.95 1.52
C ALA A 43 3.73 25.07 1.44
N SER A 44 4.75 25.51 0.68
CA SER A 44 6.06 24.87 0.75
C SER A 44 6.65 25.22 2.11
N ALA A 45 6.79 24.21 2.97
CA ALA A 45 7.57 24.33 4.20
C ALA A 45 9.08 24.18 3.93
N ILE A 46 9.48 23.96 2.67
CA ILE A 46 10.87 23.81 2.26
C ILE A 46 11.28 25.05 1.47
N GLU A 47 12.21 25.81 2.04
CA GLU A 47 12.70 27.05 1.43
C GLU A 47 13.51 26.77 0.15
N ARG A 48 14.26 25.66 0.14
CA ARG A 48 15.00 25.18 -1.03
C ARG A 48 15.35 23.69 -0.91
N LEU A 49 15.08 22.93 -1.96
CA LEU A 49 15.52 21.54 -2.04
C LEU A 49 17.00 21.48 -2.44
N PRO A 50 17.84 20.60 -1.85
CA PRO A 50 19.22 20.42 -2.30
C PRO A 50 19.25 19.93 -3.76
N ALA A 51 20.14 20.49 -4.59
CA ALA A 51 20.25 20.12 -6.00
C ALA A 51 20.48 18.60 -6.21
N ALA A 52 21.25 17.96 -5.33
CA ALA A 52 21.47 16.52 -5.40
C ALA A 52 20.20 15.70 -5.12
N ALA A 53 19.25 16.23 -4.36
CA ALA A 53 17.94 15.62 -4.15
C ALA A 53 17.01 15.85 -5.34
N GLU A 54 17.05 17.03 -5.98
CA GLU A 54 16.37 17.27 -7.26
C GLU A 54 16.84 16.29 -8.35
N ASP A 55 18.15 16.04 -8.43
CA ASP A 55 18.74 15.07 -9.36
C ASP A 55 18.25 13.65 -9.07
N ALA A 56 18.22 13.23 -7.80
CA ALA A 56 17.74 11.90 -7.40
C ALA A 56 16.26 11.69 -7.73
N ILE A 57 15.41 12.70 -7.45
CA ILE A 57 13.98 12.69 -7.82
C ILE A 57 13.83 12.54 -9.34
N THR A 58 14.56 13.36 -10.10
CA THR A 58 14.51 13.34 -11.58
C THR A 58 14.92 11.99 -12.15
N LYS A 59 15.96 11.36 -11.59
CA LYS A 59 16.41 10.03 -12.01
C LYS A 59 15.37 8.95 -11.75
N GLY A 60 14.79 8.92 -10.54
CA GLY A 60 13.73 7.97 -10.18
C GLY A 60 12.52 8.05 -11.11
N HIS A 61 12.12 9.27 -11.50
CA HIS A 61 11.07 9.47 -12.49
C HIS A 61 11.47 9.04 -13.91
N THR A 62 12.69 9.39 -14.32
CA THR A 62 13.17 9.14 -15.69
C THR A 62 13.31 7.64 -15.96
N VAL A 63 13.83 6.87 -15.01
CA VAL A 63 14.01 5.41 -15.19
C VAL A 63 12.69 4.67 -15.39
N MET A 64 11.60 5.25 -14.87
CA MET A 64 10.23 4.74 -15.01
C MET A 64 9.46 5.37 -16.17
N GLY A 65 10.14 6.11 -17.04
CA GLY A 65 9.50 6.75 -18.21
C GLY A 65 8.54 7.89 -17.85
N ALA A 66 8.69 8.50 -16.67
CA ALA A 66 7.85 9.59 -16.18
C ALA A 66 8.60 10.94 -15.99
N PRO A 67 9.46 11.40 -16.93
CA PRO A 67 10.32 12.58 -16.71
C PRO A 67 9.55 13.90 -16.50
N ASP A 68 8.27 13.92 -16.80
CA ASP A 68 7.34 15.05 -16.62
C ASP A 68 6.41 14.86 -15.41
N ALA A 69 6.76 13.99 -14.46
CA ALA A 69 6.02 13.80 -13.22
C ALA A 69 5.84 15.12 -12.46
N LEU A 70 4.62 15.37 -11.99
CA LEU A 70 4.36 16.47 -11.08
C LEU A 70 4.70 16.03 -9.66
N VAL A 71 5.70 16.67 -9.05
CA VAL A 71 6.22 16.31 -7.73
C VAL A 71 6.02 17.46 -6.76
N VAL A 72 5.46 17.13 -5.59
CA VAL A 72 5.32 18.04 -4.46
C VAL A 72 6.18 17.54 -3.33
N VAL A 73 7.22 18.28 -2.96
CA VAL A 73 8.08 17.95 -1.82
C VAL A 73 7.68 18.84 -0.64
N THR A 74 7.36 18.24 0.52
CA THR A 74 6.73 18.97 1.64
C THR A 74 7.12 18.40 3.01
N ASN A 75 7.21 19.26 4.03
CA ASN A 75 7.27 18.85 5.45
C ASN A 75 5.87 18.76 6.08
N LEU A 76 4.81 19.09 5.33
CA LEU A 76 3.42 19.05 5.79
C LEU A 76 2.68 17.95 5.03
N PHE A 77 3.20 16.72 5.08
CA PHE A 77 2.77 15.63 4.21
C PHE A 77 1.27 15.35 4.31
N VAL A 78 0.75 15.03 5.51
CA VAL A 78 -0.68 14.75 5.72
C VAL A 78 -1.57 15.93 5.29
N PRO A 79 -1.36 17.18 5.78
CA PRO A 79 -2.16 18.31 5.32
C PRO A 79 -2.09 18.58 3.81
N THR A 80 -0.98 18.22 3.16
CA THR A 80 -0.81 18.39 1.71
C THR A 80 -1.63 17.37 0.95
N VAL A 81 -1.59 16.09 1.34
CA VAL A 81 -2.44 15.05 0.77
C VAL A 81 -3.92 15.41 0.94
N GLN A 82 -4.37 15.68 2.17
CA GLN A 82 -5.76 16.05 2.48
C GLN A 82 -6.26 17.22 1.62
N ARG A 83 -5.41 18.23 1.38
CA ARG A 83 -5.78 19.41 0.59
C ARG A 83 -5.85 19.12 -0.91
N LEU A 84 -4.95 18.29 -1.42
CA LEU A 84 -4.90 17.98 -2.85
C LEU A 84 -5.95 16.95 -3.25
N THR A 85 -6.29 16.01 -2.39
CA THR A 85 -7.29 14.96 -2.66
C THR A 85 -8.69 15.31 -2.16
N GLY A 86 -8.80 16.21 -1.18
CA GLY A 86 -10.06 16.49 -0.48
C GLY A 86 -10.40 15.46 0.62
N GLU A 87 -9.55 14.45 0.83
CA GLU A 87 -9.73 13.40 1.84
C GLU A 87 -9.35 13.94 3.22
N SER A 88 -10.31 14.55 3.93
CA SER A 88 -10.05 15.20 5.23
C SER A 88 -9.69 14.25 6.37
N ASP A 89 -9.99 12.96 6.20
CA ASP A 89 -9.69 11.87 7.13
C ASP A 89 -8.38 11.15 6.83
N TYR A 90 -7.59 11.63 5.85
CA TYR A 90 -6.29 11.03 5.57
C TYR A 90 -5.31 11.20 6.75
N HIS A 91 -4.62 10.11 7.09
CA HIS A 91 -3.55 10.06 8.09
C HIS A 91 -2.36 9.26 7.57
N ALA A 92 -1.14 9.61 7.99
CA ALA A 92 0.09 8.91 7.58
C ALA A 92 0.45 7.73 8.49
N ASP A 93 -0.21 7.57 9.63
CA ASP A 93 0.07 6.48 10.56
C ASP A 93 -0.36 5.15 9.95
N ARG A 94 0.63 4.35 9.56
CA ARG A 94 0.48 2.92 9.28
C ARG A 94 1.32 2.18 10.31
N GLY A 95 0.83 1.08 10.85
CA GLY A 95 1.56 0.25 11.83
C GLY A 95 2.92 -0.29 11.35
N GLY A 96 3.40 0.06 10.15
CA GLY A 96 4.70 -0.27 9.57
C GLY A 96 5.67 0.90 9.33
N GLY A 97 5.36 2.13 9.80
CA GLY A 97 6.30 3.27 9.75
C GLY A 97 5.78 4.52 9.03
N ASP A 98 6.63 5.54 8.92
CA ASP A 98 6.29 6.81 8.29
C ASP A 98 6.22 6.71 6.76
N VAL A 99 5.17 7.28 6.16
CA VAL A 99 5.01 7.32 4.70
C VAL A 99 6.05 8.28 4.09
N ALA A 100 6.95 7.72 3.27
CA ALA A 100 8.05 8.45 2.62
C ALA A 100 7.58 9.27 1.40
N ALA A 101 6.68 8.71 0.60
CA ALA A 101 6.05 9.36 -0.51
C ALA A 101 4.68 8.72 -0.79
N ARG A 102 3.87 9.38 -1.63
CA ARG A 102 2.61 8.84 -2.12
C ARG A 102 2.21 9.48 -3.44
N THR A 103 1.76 8.65 -4.36
CA THR A 103 1.06 9.07 -5.58
C THR A 103 -0.44 9.23 -5.32
N VAL A 104 -1.02 10.34 -5.77
CA VAL A 104 -2.45 10.64 -5.60
C VAL A 104 -3.05 11.28 -6.85
N THR A 105 -4.35 11.12 -7.04
CA THR A 105 -5.15 11.94 -7.96
C THR A 105 -5.67 13.16 -7.19
N THR A 106 -5.46 14.36 -7.73
CA THR A 106 -5.99 15.60 -7.14
C THR A 106 -7.48 15.77 -7.41
N THR A 107 -8.13 16.70 -6.71
CA THR A 107 -9.54 17.05 -6.96
C THR A 107 -9.82 17.51 -8.39
N ASP A 108 -8.80 17.96 -9.12
CA ASP A 108 -8.92 18.41 -10.52
C ASP A 108 -8.56 17.30 -11.52
N GLY A 109 -8.23 16.09 -11.04
CA GLY A 109 -7.89 14.93 -11.86
C GLY A 109 -6.41 14.82 -12.26
N ASP A 110 -5.54 15.68 -11.75
CA ASP A 110 -4.09 15.56 -11.97
C ASP A 110 -3.50 14.43 -11.13
N VAL A 111 -2.56 13.65 -11.65
CA VAL A 111 -1.83 12.64 -10.85
C VAL A 111 -0.49 13.22 -10.40
N VAL A 112 -0.26 13.22 -9.08
CA VAL A 112 0.85 13.91 -8.41
C VAL A 112 1.57 12.99 -7.44
N VAL A 113 2.89 13.04 -7.43
CA VAL A 113 3.73 12.38 -6.41
C VAL A 113 4.03 13.38 -5.29
N ILE A 114 3.67 13.05 -4.06
CA ILE A 114 3.92 13.87 -2.88
C ILE A 114 5.03 13.19 -2.06
N VAL A 115 6.13 13.89 -1.82
CA VAL A 115 7.28 13.41 -1.06
C VAL A 115 7.25 14.01 0.35
N ASN A 116 7.28 13.15 1.37
CA ASN A 116 7.41 13.54 2.76
C ASN A 116 8.88 13.85 3.08
N TRP A 117 9.24 15.14 3.04
CA TRP A 117 10.61 15.56 3.21
C TRP A 117 11.10 15.45 4.67
N GLU A 118 10.21 15.49 5.65
CA GLU A 118 10.57 15.26 7.05
C GLU A 118 11.21 13.87 7.23
N VAL A 119 10.65 12.87 6.55
CA VAL A 119 11.19 11.50 6.52
C VAL A 119 12.40 11.43 5.60
N MET A 120 12.27 11.94 4.38
CA MET A 120 13.25 11.73 3.32
C MET A 120 14.54 12.52 3.46
N ALA A 121 14.53 13.65 4.17
CA ALA A 121 15.73 14.44 4.44
C ALA A 121 16.81 13.67 5.22
N THR A 122 16.42 12.61 5.94
CA THR A 122 17.33 11.76 6.72
C THR A 122 17.82 10.53 5.97
N LYS A 123 17.28 10.27 4.78
CA LYS A 123 17.61 9.09 3.97
C LYS A 123 18.71 9.41 2.96
N SER A 124 19.35 8.37 2.43
CA SER A 124 20.35 8.54 1.38
C SER A 124 19.67 8.93 0.06
N LEU A 125 20.42 9.59 -0.84
CA LEU A 125 19.93 9.94 -2.17
C LEU A 125 19.50 8.71 -2.98
N GLY A 126 20.15 7.56 -2.80
CA GLY A 126 19.75 6.31 -3.46
C GLY A 126 18.40 5.79 -2.97
N VAL A 127 18.07 5.97 -1.70
CA VAL A 127 16.73 5.63 -1.17
C VAL A 127 15.68 6.57 -1.73
N LEU A 128 15.97 7.88 -1.81
CA LEU A 128 15.08 8.85 -2.47
C LEU A 128 14.83 8.48 -3.94
N GLU A 129 15.89 8.24 -4.70
CA GLU A 129 15.79 7.83 -6.11
C GLU A 129 14.93 6.57 -6.30
N ARG A 130 15.16 5.52 -5.49
CA ARG A 130 14.37 4.28 -5.51
C ARG A 130 12.90 4.51 -5.17
N VAL A 131 12.60 5.26 -4.11
CA VAL A 131 11.22 5.58 -3.70
C VAL A 131 10.50 6.32 -4.83
N LEU A 132 11.17 7.29 -5.48
CA LEU A 132 10.57 7.99 -6.62
C LEU A 132 10.40 7.08 -7.84
N ALA A 133 11.26 6.09 -8.05
CA ALA A 133 11.02 5.07 -9.07
C ALA A 133 9.75 4.25 -8.74
N HIS A 134 9.59 3.77 -7.50
CA HIS A 134 8.38 3.06 -7.07
C HIS A 134 7.11 3.91 -7.30
N GLU A 135 7.08 5.15 -6.80
CA GLU A 135 5.92 6.05 -6.97
C GLU A 135 5.66 6.40 -8.43
N SER A 136 6.69 6.46 -9.26
CA SER A 136 6.51 6.64 -10.71
C SER A 136 5.81 5.46 -11.36
N GLY A 137 5.97 4.25 -10.82
CA GLY A 137 5.18 3.09 -11.22
C GLY A 137 3.69 3.34 -11.01
N HIS A 138 3.29 3.78 -9.82
CA HIS A 138 1.89 4.14 -9.54
C HIS A 138 1.41 5.27 -10.44
N LEU A 139 2.21 6.33 -10.61
CA LEU A 139 1.90 7.45 -11.50
C LEU A 139 1.58 6.97 -12.93
N GLN A 140 2.35 6.02 -13.44
CA GLN A 140 2.18 5.46 -14.78
C GLN A 140 0.90 4.63 -14.91
N ILE A 141 0.59 3.79 -13.90
CA ILE A 141 -0.66 3.00 -13.83
C ILE A 141 -1.88 3.93 -13.86
N MET A 142 -1.87 4.98 -13.02
CA MET A 142 -2.96 5.94 -12.90
C MET A 142 -3.13 6.80 -14.16
N ARG A 143 -2.03 7.29 -14.76
CA ARG A 143 -2.08 8.08 -16.02
C ARG A 143 -2.68 7.30 -17.18
N ARG A 144 -2.56 5.97 -17.17
CA ARG A 144 -3.13 5.08 -18.19
C ARG A 144 -4.52 4.56 -17.83
N ALA A 145 -5.06 4.95 -16.66
CA ALA A 145 -6.35 4.47 -16.14
C ALA A 145 -6.44 2.94 -16.11
N GLU A 146 -5.38 2.28 -15.64
CA GLU A 146 -5.29 0.81 -15.56
C GLU A 146 -5.81 0.25 -14.23
N GLU A 147 -6.20 1.13 -13.32
CA GLU A 147 -6.75 0.78 -12.03
C GLU A 147 -8.07 0.01 -12.21
N PRO A 148 -8.24 -1.17 -11.59
CA PRO A 148 -9.35 -2.06 -11.94
C PRO A 148 -10.69 -1.68 -11.28
N TYR A 149 -10.73 -0.70 -10.39
CA TYR A 149 -11.84 -0.49 -9.46
C TYR A 149 -13.19 -0.22 -10.12
N GLU A 150 -13.24 0.62 -11.16
CA GLU A 150 -14.49 0.89 -11.88
C GLU A 150 -15.05 -0.40 -12.52
N LEU A 151 -14.18 -1.22 -13.10
CA LEU A 151 -14.57 -2.49 -13.70
C LEU A 151 -14.93 -3.56 -12.67
N LEU A 152 -14.33 -3.52 -11.47
CA LEU A 152 -14.71 -4.42 -10.39
C LEU A 152 -16.14 -4.17 -9.93
N ASP A 153 -16.58 -2.92 -9.86
CA ASP A 153 -17.97 -2.56 -9.51
C ASP A 153 -18.98 -3.05 -10.57
N GLU A 154 -18.55 -3.12 -11.84
CA GLU A 154 -19.38 -3.67 -12.94
C GLU A 154 -19.45 -5.20 -12.95
N ILE A 155 -18.41 -5.89 -12.47
CA ILE A 155 -18.27 -7.35 -12.59
C ILE A 155 -18.72 -8.10 -11.33
N LEU A 156 -18.59 -7.48 -10.14
CA LEU A 156 -18.83 -8.12 -8.86
C LEU A 156 -20.09 -7.58 -8.20
N ASP A 157 -21.11 -8.44 -8.10
CA ASP A 157 -22.35 -8.11 -7.37
C ASP A 157 -22.21 -8.26 -5.85
N ASP A 158 -21.25 -9.08 -5.40
CA ASP A 158 -21.07 -9.39 -3.98
C ASP A 158 -20.14 -8.38 -3.27
N PRO A 159 -20.60 -7.69 -2.20
CA PRO A 159 -19.79 -6.68 -1.52
C PRO A 159 -18.51 -7.23 -0.88
N TRP A 160 -18.52 -8.50 -0.46
CA TRP A 160 -17.33 -9.12 0.11
C TRP A 160 -16.32 -9.42 -0.98
N ASP A 161 -16.75 -10.03 -2.08
CA ASP A 161 -15.88 -10.29 -3.24
C ASP A 161 -15.29 -8.99 -3.79
N PHE A 162 -16.08 -7.92 -3.90
CA PHE A 162 -15.57 -6.59 -4.27
C PHE A 162 -14.48 -6.10 -3.31
N THR A 163 -14.71 -6.25 -1.99
CA THR A 163 -13.76 -5.82 -0.96
C THR A 163 -12.44 -6.56 -1.10
N VAL A 164 -12.46 -7.89 -1.21
CA VAL A 164 -11.21 -8.67 -1.29
C VAL A 164 -10.53 -8.58 -2.65
N ALA A 165 -11.29 -8.46 -3.74
CA ALA A 165 -10.73 -8.21 -5.06
C ALA A 165 -10.03 -6.83 -5.12
N SER A 166 -10.61 -5.81 -4.47
CA SER A 166 -9.99 -4.48 -4.36
C SER A 166 -8.69 -4.52 -3.55
N MET A 167 -8.63 -5.32 -2.47
CA MET A 167 -7.37 -5.53 -1.75
C MET A 167 -6.33 -6.25 -2.61
N PHE A 168 -6.75 -7.25 -3.40
CA PHE A 168 -5.83 -7.95 -4.28
C PHE A 168 -5.35 -7.07 -5.45
N ALA A 169 -6.21 -6.20 -5.99
CA ALA A 169 -5.82 -5.19 -6.97
C ALA A 169 -4.68 -4.30 -6.45
N VAL A 170 -4.75 -3.89 -5.19
CA VAL A 170 -3.66 -3.14 -4.55
C VAL A 170 -2.37 -3.97 -4.47
N CYS A 171 -2.43 -5.25 -4.12
CA CYS A 171 -1.26 -6.14 -4.16
C CYS A 171 -0.66 -6.24 -5.57
N VAL A 172 -1.52 -6.33 -6.58
CA VAL A 172 -1.10 -6.33 -7.98
C VAL A 172 -0.38 -5.03 -8.34
N ASP A 173 -0.93 -3.87 -7.99
CA ASP A 173 -0.27 -2.58 -8.27
C ASP A 173 1.09 -2.44 -7.58
N GLU A 174 1.20 -2.82 -6.31
CA GLU A 174 2.46 -2.82 -5.56
C GLU A 174 3.49 -3.80 -6.17
N TYR A 175 3.04 -5.00 -6.57
CA TYR A 175 3.86 -5.96 -7.32
C TYR A 175 4.38 -5.34 -8.62
N ARG A 176 3.50 -4.70 -9.41
CA ARG A 176 3.87 -4.09 -10.70
C ARG A 176 4.92 -3.00 -10.54
N CYS A 177 4.77 -2.16 -9.53
CA CYS A 177 5.72 -1.09 -9.23
C CYS A 177 7.08 -1.66 -8.81
N GLU A 178 7.09 -2.62 -7.90
CA GLU A 178 8.32 -3.26 -7.43
C GLU A 178 9.01 -4.11 -8.51
N ALA A 179 8.26 -4.83 -9.34
CA ALA A 179 8.79 -5.58 -10.47
C ALA A 179 9.58 -4.66 -11.43
N ALA A 180 9.03 -3.47 -11.72
CA ALA A 180 9.72 -2.47 -12.54
C ALA A 180 10.97 -1.89 -11.85
N VAL A 181 10.90 -1.65 -10.54
CA VAL A 181 12.05 -1.19 -9.73
C VAL A 181 13.18 -2.24 -9.77
N PHE A 182 12.88 -3.53 -9.64
CA PHE A 182 13.88 -4.58 -9.78
C PHE A 182 14.41 -4.71 -11.22
N ALA A 183 13.54 -4.60 -12.23
CA ALA A 183 13.96 -4.61 -13.63
C ALA A 183 14.90 -3.43 -13.98
N ALA A 184 14.73 -2.28 -13.32
CA ALA A 184 15.60 -1.12 -13.41
C ALA A 184 16.94 -1.29 -12.65
N GLY A 185 17.14 -2.40 -11.93
CA GLY A 185 18.39 -2.73 -11.25
C GLY A 185 18.54 -2.15 -9.85
N TYR A 186 17.46 -1.65 -9.23
CA TYR A 186 17.50 -1.22 -7.83
C TYR A 186 17.58 -2.42 -6.89
N SER A 187 18.21 -2.22 -5.74
CA SER A 187 18.25 -3.21 -4.67
C SER A 187 16.93 -3.32 -3.93
N VAL A 188 16.77 -4.44 -3.22
CA VAL A 188 15.70 -4.65 -2.22
C VAL A 188 15.64 -3.46 -1.26
N GLU A 189 14.43 -2.96 -1.00
CA GLU A 189 14.22 -1.93 0.01
C GLU A 189 14.55 -2.47 1.40
N ASN A 190 15.12 -1.65 2.27
CA ASN A 190 15.45 -2.08 3.63
C ASN A 190 14.23 -2.68 4.36
N SER A 191 13.06 -2.04 4.23
CA SER A 191 11.77 -2.46 4.80
C SER A 191 11.23 -3.80 4.24
N HIS A 192 11.79 -4.30 3.14
CA HIS A 192 11.38 -5.55 2.48
C HIS A 192 12.45 -6.64 2.58
N THR A 193 13.44 -6.48 3.46
CA THR A 193 14.38 -7.55 3.82
C THR A 193 13.67 -8.66 4.62
N ASP A 194 14.27 -9.86 4.68
CA ASP A 194 13.68 -10.97 5.45
C ASP A 194 13.47 -10.59 6.92
N PHE A 195 14.45 -9.88 7.49
CA PHE A 195 14.42 -9.41 8.87
C PHE A 195 13.33 -8.36 9.12
N GLU A 196 13.18 -7.35 8.26
CA GLU A 196 12.13 -6.34 8.45
C GLU A 196 10.72 -6.91 8.19
N TYR A 197 10.61 -7.89 7.28
CA TYR A 197 9.34 -8.57 7.04
C TYR A 197 8.89 -9.41 8.24
N GLU A 198 9.82 -9.90 9.07
CA GLU A 198 9.47 -10.51 10.37
C GLU A 198 8.62 -9.57 11.22
N GLY A 199 9.04 -8.30 11.37
CA GLY A 199 8.27 -7.29 12.10
C GLY A 199 6.87 -7.07 11.52
N THR A 200 6.71 -7.17 10.20
CA THR A 200 5.40 -7.12 9.53
C THR A 200 4.53 -8.32 9.89
N LEU A 201 5.10 -9.53 9.93
CA LEU A 201 4.39 -10.75 10.33
C LEU A 201 3.98 -10.69 11.81
N THR A 202 4.85 -10.19 12.68
CA THR A 202 4.57 -9.94 14.09
C THR A 202 3.43 -8.94 14.25
N GLY A 203 3.48 -7.80 13.55
CA GLY A 203 2.41 -6.80 13.54
C GLY A 203 1.06 -7.36 13.07
N LEU A 204 1.07 -8.20 12.03
CA LEU A 204 -0.14 -8.88 11.54
C LEU A 204 -0.71 -9.86 12.58
N ASN A 205 0.14 -10.66 13.21
CA ASN A 205 -0.26 -11.57 14.29
C ASN A 205 -0.95 -10.78 15.43
N ILE A 206 -0.31 -9.70 15.88
CA ILE A 206 -0.83 -8.82 16.94
C ILE A 206 -2.16 -8.20 16.56
N ALA A 207 -2.29 -7.67 15.34
CA ALA A 207 -3.53 -7.08 14.87
C ALA A 207 -4.68 -8.10 14.87
N SER A 208 -4.41 -9.35 14.47
CA SER A 208 -5.42 -10.44 14.51
C SER A 208 -5.84 -10.79 15.95
N ILE A 209 -4.91 -10.89 16.89
CA ILE A 209 -5.22 -11.17 18.29
C ILE A 209 -6.00 -10.00 18.90
N GLY A 210 -5.53 -8.77 18.66
CA GLY A 210 -6.11 -7.54 19.18
C GLY A 210 -7.56 -7.35 18.71
N ALA A 211 -7.83 -7.58 17.42
CA ALA A 211 -9.17 -7.51 16.86
C ALA A 211 -10.12 -8.53 17.53
N ASN A 212 -9.65 -9.78 17.76
CA ASN A 212 -10.43 -10.77 18.51
C ASN A 212 -10.68 -10.34 19.96
N PHE A 213 -9.66 -9.88 20.67
CA PHE A 213 -9.78 -9.43 22.06
C PHE A 213 -10.77 -8.25 22.21
N GLU A 214 -10.64 -7.22 21.39
CA GLU A 214 -11.53 -6.06 21.41
C GLU A 214 -12.98 -6.46 21.12
N TYR A 215 -13.20 -7.41 20.20
CA TYR A 215 -14.53 -7.96 19.98
C TYR A 215 -15.08 -8.68 21.21
N GLN A 216 -14.31 -9.55 21.88
CA GLN A 216 -14.81 -10.25 23.07
C GLN A 216 -15.16 -9.28 24.21
N LYS A 217 -14.46 -8.15 24.29
CA LYS A 217 -14.67 -7.12 25.31
C LYS A 217 -15.85 -6.19 25.01
N HIS A 218 -16.03 -5.81 23.75
CA HIS A 218 -16.97 -4.77 23.34
C HIS A 218 -18.17 -5.28 22.52
N LEU A 219 -18.12 -6.52 22.04
CA LEU A 219 -19.10 -7.17 21.16
C LEU A 219 -19.41 -6.38 19.88
N ASP A 220 -18.47 -5.55 19.44
CA ASP A 220 -18.61 -4.68 18.27
C ASP A 220 -18.12 -5.40 17.00
N VAL A 221 -19.05 -6.02 16.28
CA VAL A 221 -18.78 -6.73 15.02
C VAL A 221 -18.27 -5.78 13.92
N ALA A 222 -18.74 -4.53 13.90
CA ALA A 222 -18.36 -3.57 12.86
C ALA A 222 -16.91 -3.14 13.02
N ARG A 223 -16.51 -2.84 14.27
CA ARG A 223 -15.11 -2.55 14.60
C ARG A 223 -14.20 -3.75 14.33
N LEU A 224 -14.60 -4.96 14.75
CA LEU A 224 -13.87 -6.19 14.45
C LEU A 224 -13.59 -6.32 12.95
N ARG A 225 -14.63 -6.19 12.12
CA ARG A 225 -14.51 -6.29 10.66
C ARG A 225 -13.56 -5.21 10.12
N SER A 226 -13.71 -3.97 10.58
CA SER A 226 -12.85 -2.86 10.16
C SER A 226 -11.38 -3.12 10.47
N ASP A 227 -11.07 -3.55 11.69
CA ASP A 227 -9.70 -3.79 12.15
C ASP A 227 -9.02 -4.93 11.37
N VAL A 228 -9.76 -6.03 11.13
CA VAL A 228 -9.25 -7.15 10.33
C VAL A 228 -9.02 -6.74 8.88
N LEU A 229 -9.94 -6.00 8.27
CA LEU A 229 -9.79 -5.53 6.89
C LEU A 229 -8.64 -4.54 6.73
N ALA A 230 -8.42 -3.67 7.71
CA ALA A 230 -7.27 -2.77 7.72
C ALA A 230 -5.94 -3.55 7.80
N ALA A 231 -5.86 -4.56 8.68
CA ALA A 231 -4.69 -5.43 8.80
C ALA A 231 -4.43 -6.22 7.51
N MET A 232 -5.48 -6.81 6.92
CA MET A 232 -5.40 -7.52 5.65
C MET A 232 -4.92 -6.61 4.52
N SER A 233 -5.53 -5.44 4.35
CA SER A 233 -5.18 -4.48 3.29
C SER A 233 -3.71 -4.05 3.37
N ASN A 234 -3.24 -3.69 4.57
CA ASN A 234 -1.85 -3.30 4.79
C ASN A 234 -0.87 -4.44 4.49
N HIS A 235 -1.18 -5.66 4.92
CA HIS A 235 -0.31 -6.80 4.67
C HIS A 235 -0.29 -7.21 3.19
N THR A 236 -1.44 -7.09 2.51
CA THR A 236 -1.60 -7.45 1.10
C THR A 236 -0.75 -6.58 0.18
N LYS A 237 -0.58 -5.28 0.51
CA LYS A 237 0.41 -4.40 -0.14
C LYS A 237 1.83 -4.96 -0.03
N THR A 238 2.23 -5.31 1.20
CA THR A 238 3.57 -5.84 1.48
C THR A 238 3.79 -7.16 0.75
N LEU A 239 2.76 -8.02 0.67
CA LEU A 239 2.83 -9.27 -0.08
C LEU A 239 3.12 -9.05 -1.57
N GLY A 240 2.55 -8.01 -2.19
CA GLY A 240 2.87 -7.63 -3.57
C GLY A 240 4.35 -7.31 -3.76
N CYS A 241 4.91 -6.47 -2.87
CA CYS A 241 6.34 -6.14 -2.86
C CYS A 241 7.22 -7.38 -2.66
N MET A 242 6.86 -8.25 -1.71
CA MET A 242 7.61 -9.48 -1.42
C MET A 242 7.54 -10.48 -2.59
N ALA A 243 6.40 -10.57 -3.28
CA ALA A 243 6.24 -11.41 -4.47
C ALA A 243 7.10 -10.88 -5.64
N ALA A 244 7.13 -9.57 -5.87
CA ALA A 244 7.98 -8.96 -6.88
C ALA A 244 9.46 -9.24 -6.60
N ARG A 245 9.89 -9.02 -5.36
CA ARG A 245 11.23 -9.37 -4.90
C ARG A 245 11.56 -10.85 -5.17
N HIS A 246 10.64 -11.76 -4.83
CA HIS A 246 10.85 -13.20 -5.00
C HIS A 246 10.98 -13.59 -6.48
N LEU A 247 10.11 -13.07 -7.34
CA LEU A 247 10.08 -13.39 -8.77
C LEU A 247 11.22 -12.71 -9.56
N HIS A 248 11.81 -11.64 -9.04
CA HIS A 248 12.90 -10.90 -9.69
C HIS A 248 14.30 -11.17 -9.09
N GLY A 249 14.56 -12.42 -8.67
CA GLY A 249 15.92 -12.88 -8.35
C GLY A 249 16.40 -12.59 -6.93
N HIS A 250 15.52 -12.14 -6.04
CA HIS A 250 15.82 -11.90 -4.63
C HIS A 250 14.90 -12.75 -3.71
N PRO A 251 14.88 -14.08 -3.84
CA PRO A 251 13.90 -14.93 -3.14
C PRO A 251 13.86 -14.66 -1.64
N PHE A 252 12.64 -14.52 -1.11
CA PHE A 252 12.38 -14.56 0.32
C PHE A 252 12.57 -16.00 0.83
N ASP A 253 13.36 -16.16 1.89
CA ASP A 253 13.58 -17.45 2.55
C ASP A 253 13.07 -17.40 4.00
N PRO A 254 11.96 -18.11 4.31
CA PRO A 254 11.45 -18.19 5.67
C PRO A 254 12.47 -18.73 6.68
N ALA A 255 13.46 -19.52 6.26
CA ALA A 255 14.49 -20.05 7.15
C ALA A 255 15.40 -18.96 7.74
N ASN A 256 15.43 -17.76 7.15
CA ASN A 256 16.17 -16.61 7.67
C ASN A 256 15.45 -15.89 8.82
N LEU A 257 14.17 -16.20 9.07
CA LEU A 257 13.39 -15.60 10.16
C LEU A 257 13.72 -16.29 11.49
N SER A 258 13.41 -15.64 12.61
CA SER A 258 13.41 -16.28 13.92
C SER A 258 12.40 -17.44 14.00
N THR A 259 12.48 -18.26 15.05
CA THR A 259 11.48 -19.32 15.28
C THR A 259 10.04 -18.77 15.33
N HIS A 260 9.84 -17.57 15.86
CA HIS A 260 8.53 -16.93 15.90
C HIS A 260 8.11 -16.41 14.52
N GLY A 261 9.03 -15.78 13.79
CA GLY A 261 8.81 -15.36 12.41
C GLY A 261 8.45 -16.52 11.49
N GLN A 262 9.16 -17.64 11.59
CA GLN A 262 8.87 -18.89 10.86
C GLN A 262 7.47 -19.42 11.17
N ALA A 263 7.07 -19.42 12.45
CA ALA A 263 5.73 -19.83 12.86
C ALA A 263 4.64 -18.89 12.31
N ASN A 264 4.85 -17.57 12.39
CA ASN A 264 3.92 -16.58 11.83
C ASN A 264 3.83 -16.71 10.31
N TRP A 265 4.95 -16.88 9.60
CA TRP A 265 4.94 -17.15 8.15
C TRP A 265 4.15 -18.40 7.80
N SER A 266 4.47 -19.53 8.46
CA SER A 266 3.85 -20.83 8.18
C SER A 266 2.34 -20.81 8.38
N GLU A 267 1.84 -20.01 9.32
CA GLU A 267 0.43 -19.96 9.65
C GLU A 267 -0.33 -18.88 8.85
N LEU A 268 0.27 -17.71 8.66
CA LEU A 268 -0.43 -16.53 8.13
C LEU A 268 -0.26 -16.35 6.62
N VAL A 269 0.87 -16.77 6.04
CA VAL A 269 1.22 -16.46 4.64
C VAL A 269 1.42 -17.71 3.80
N ALA A 270 2.15 -18.71 4.31
CA ALA A 270 2.46 -19.94 3.57
C ALA A 270 1.24 -20.63 2.91
N PRO A 271 0.04 -20.67 3.52
CA PRO A 271 -1.14 -21.29 2.91
C PRO A 271 -1.57 -20.67 1.57
N ALA A 272 -1.28 -19.39 1.34
CA ALA A 272 -1.67 -18.64 0.15
C ALA A 272 -0.49 -18.32 -0.79
N TRP A 273 0.75 -18.53 -0.34
CA TRP A 273 1.95 -18.03 -1.01
C TRP A 273 2.16 -18.56 -2.44
N VAL A 274 1.98 -19.86 -2.66
CA VAL A 274 2.19 -20.47 -3.99
C VAL A 274 1.15 -19.98 -5.00
N GLU A 275 -0.12 -19.85 -4.57
CA GLU A 275 -1.20 -19.32 -5.40
C GLU A 275 -0.96 -17.85 -5.74
N LEU A 276 -0.54 -17.04 -4.74
CA LEU A 276 -0.15 -15.64 -4.94
C LEU A 276 0.95 -15.49 -6.00
N LEU A 277 2.04 -16.25 -5.87
CA LEU A 277 3.14 -16.21 -6.84
C LEU A 277 2.69 -16.62 -8.25
N GLY A 278 1.84 -17.65 -8.35
CA GLY A 278 1.30 -18.09 -9.64
C GLY A 278 0.41 -17.03 -10.31
N LEU A 279 -0.40 -16.31 -9.53
CA LEU A 279 -1.23 -15.22 -10.05
C LEU A 279 -0.38 -14.02 -10.52
N LEU A 280 0.68 -13.68 -9.78
CA LEU A 280 1.50 -12.50 -10.07
C LEU A 280 2.56 -12.74 -11.16
N ALA A 281 3.00 -13.98 -11.40
CA ALA A 281 4.03 -14.28 -12.39
C ALA A 281 3.68 -13.85 -13.82
N GLU A 282 2.39 -13.76 -14.15
CA GLU A 282 1.90 -13.36 -15.48
C GLU A 282 1.55 -11.85 -15.56
N VAL A 283 1.65 -11.12 -14.43
CA VAL A 283 1.33 -9.70 -14.37
C VAL A 283 2.50 -8.88 -14.93
N PRO A 284 2.26 -7.96 -15.89
CA PRO A 284 3.31 -7.09 -16.42
C PRO A 284 3.71 -6.01 -15.43
N ASP A 285 4.97 -5.61 -15.42
CA ASP A 285 5.46 -4.51 -14.58
C ASP A 285 4.78 -3.15 -14.87
N ALA A 286 4.98 -2.17 -13.99
CA ALA A 286 4.33 -0.86 -14.11
C ALA A 286 4.82 -0.03 -15.32
N SER A 287 6.00 -0.35 -15.87
CA SER A 287 6.54 0.28 -17.08
C SER A 287 5.82 -0.19 -18.34
N SER A 288 5.17 -1.35 -18.29
CA SER A 288 4.41 -1.94 -19.37
C SER A 288 2.92 -1.62 -19.24
N ALA A 289 2.31 -1.22 -20.36
CA ALA A 289 0.88 -0.97 -20.39
C ALA A 289 0.10 -2.27 -20.19
N TRP A 290 -1.00 -2.19 -19.45
CA TRP A 290 -1.85 -3.32 -19.13
C TRP A 290 -3.33 -2.92 -19.18
N PRO A 291 -4.13 -3.51 -20.09
CA PRO A 291 -5.55 -3.20 -20.18
C PRO A 291 -6.28 -3.36 -18.84
N GLY A 292 -7.07 -2.35 -18.43
CA GLY A 292 -7.81 -2.38 -17.17
C GLY A 292 -8.72 -3.61 -17.00
N LYS A 293 -9.22 -4.19 -18.10
CA LYS A 293 -9.99 -5.45 -18.06
C LYS A 293 -9.15 -6.65 -17.59
N GLU A 294 -7.90 -6.75 -18.03
CA GLU A 294 -6.99 -7.83 -17.62
C GLU A 294 -6.57 -7.64 -16.16
N SER A 295 -6.38 -6.38 -15.74
CA SER A 295 -6.19 -5.99 -14.34
C SER A 295 -7.36 -6.43 -13.46
N ALA A 296 -8.60 -6.13 -13.86
CA ALA A 296 -9.81 -6.54 -13.13
C ALA A 296 -10.00 -8.07 -13.10
N GLN A 297 -9.68 -8.77 -14.18
CA GLN A 297 -9.72 -10.24 -14.21
C GLN A 297 -8.68 -10.88 -13.28
N THR A 298 -7.50 -10.28 -13.17
CA THR A 298 -6.47 -10.74 -12.23
C THR A 298 -6.91 -10.48 -10.79
N ALA A 299 -7.46 -9.28 -10.52
CA ALA A 299 -8.02 -8.92 -9.22
C ALA A 299 -9.11 -9.90 -8.75
N THR A 300 -10.03 -10.28 -9.65
CA THR A 300 -11.09 -11.26 -9.35
C THR A 300 -10.54 -12.68 -9.17
N SER A 301 -9.48 -13.06 -9.88
CA SER A 301 -8.85 -14.38 -9.72
C SER A 301 -8.22 -14.57 -8.33
N GLY A 302 -7.84 -13.47 -7.65
CA GLY A 302 -7.31 -13.51 -6.28
C GLY A 302 -8.34 -13.65 -5.17
N ILE A 303 -9.65 -13.65 -5.45
CA ILE A 303 -10.70 -13.73 -4.41
C ILE A 303 -10.54 -15.00 -3.56
N SER A 304 -10.30 -16.14 -4.18
CA SER A 304 -10.08 -17.42 -3.47
C SER A 304 -8.87 -17.35 -2.52
N MET A 305 -7.75 -16.84 -3.02
CA MET A 305 -6.53 -16.64 -2.25
C MET A 305 -6.76 -15.69 -1.06
N MET A 306 -7.43 -14.56 -1.27
CA MET A 306 -7.74 -13.60 -0.21
C MET A 306 -8.67 -14.17 0.86
N ASN A 307 -9.60 -15.05 0.47
CA ASN A 307 -10.43 -15.80 1.41
C ASN A 307 -9.61 -16.80 2.22
N THR A 308 -8.63 -17.47 1.61
CA THR A 308 -7.66 -18.32 2.32
C THR A 308 -6.81 -17.52 3.29
N PHE A 309 -6.40 -16.31 2.90
CA PHE A 309 -5.67 -15.40 3.79
C PHE A 309 -6.52 -14.96 4.99
N CYS A 310 -7.77 -14.55 4.77
CA CYS A 310 -8.72 -14.22 5.85
C CYS A 310 -8.91 -15.38 6.84
N LYS A 311 -9.05 -16.61 6.33
CA LYS A 311 -9.12 -17.83 7.14
C LYS A 311 -7.84 -18.08 7.92
N SER A 312 -6.69 -17.84 7.31
CA SER A 312 -5.38 -17.93 7.96
C SER A 312 -5.22 -16.91 9.08
N LEU A 313 -5.93 -15.78 9.06
CA LEU A 313 -6.01 -14.85 10.18
C LEU A 313 -6.98 -15.30 11.28
N GLY A 314 -7.72 -16.39 11.09
CA GLY A 314 -8.69 -16.91 12.04
C GLY A 314 -10.10 -16.33 11.86
N TYR A 315 -10.43 -15.83 10.67
CA TYR A 315 -11.74 -15.24 10.36
C TYR A 315 -12.40 -15.90 9.17
N LEU A 316 -13.73 -15.85 9.12
CA LEU A 316 -14.50 -16.24 7.95
C LEU A 316 -15.48 -15.11 7.63
N ALA A 317 -15.44 -14.62 6.41
CA ALA A 317 -16.42 -13.69 5.90
C ALA A 317 -17.38 -14.39 4.94
N GLU A 318 -18.65 -14.02 5.07
CA GLU A 318 -19.75 -14.26 4.14
C GLU A 318 -20.29 -12.87 3.74
N PRO A 319 -21.13 -12.76 2.69
CA PRO A 319 -21.63 -11.47 2.20
C PRO A 319 -22.23 -10.57 3.29
N ASP A 320 -22.94 -11.16 4.25
CA ASP A 320 -23.64 -10.48 5.34
C ASP A 320 -23.09 -10.81 6.75
N LYS A 321 -22.04 -11.64 6.86
CA LYS A 321 -21.55 -12.12 8.16
C LYS A 321 -20.04 -12.14 8.24
N PHE A 322 -19.54 -11.90 9.45
CA PHE A 322 -18.12 -12.00 9.76
C PHE A 322 -17.96 -12.82 11.03
N TRP A 323 -17.28 -13.94 10.95
CA TRP A 323 -17.13 -14.92 12.02
C TRP A 323 -15.69 -14.98 12.50
N ILE A 324 -15.52 -15.08 13.81
CA ILE A 324 -14.27 -15.53 14.40
C ILE A 324 -14.24 -17.06 14.30
N LYS A 325 -13.21 -17.58 13.65
CA LYS A 325 -12.92 -19.02 13.53
C LYS A 325 -11.65 -19.43 14.25
N MET A 326 -10.90 -18.47 14.79
CA MET A 326 -9.77 -18.72 15.67
C MET A 326 -10.27 -19.42 16.94
N ASP A 327 -9.86 -20.67 17.14
CA ASP A 327 -10.14 -21.38 18.38
C ASP A 327 -9.23 -20.89 19.52
N LEU A 328 -9.57 -21.27 20.75
CA LEU A 328 -8.84 -20.82 21.94
C LEU A 328 -7.38 -21.30 21.95
N ALA A 329 -7.11 -22.49 21.40
CA ALA A 329 -5.75 -23.03 21.35
C ALA A 329 -4.87 -22.20 20.41
N THR A 330 -5.37 -21.89 19.22
CA THR A 330 -4.72 -21.03 18.22
C THR A 330 -4.55 -19.63 18.76
N PHE A 331 -5.58 -19.07 19.41
CA PHE A 331 -5.49 -17.75 20.04
C PHE A 331 -4.40 -17.68 21.09
N ASN A 332 -4.36 -18.65 22.03
CA ASN A 332 -3.33 -18.70 23.06
C ASN A 332 -1.93 -18.88 22.48
N GLN A 333 -1.78 -19.74 21.47
CA GLN A 333 -0.50 -19.91 20.79
C GLN A 333 -0.01 -18.61 20.14
N ARG A 334 -0.90 -17.89 19.46
CA ARG A 334 -0.60 -16.59 18.83
C ARG A 334 -0.27 -15.51 19.87
N LEU A 335 -1.01 -15.48 20.97
CA LEU A 335 -0.79 -14.58 22.09
C LEU A 335 0.57 -14.83 22.76
N ASP A 336 0.94 -16.10 22.97
CA ASP A 336 2.24 -16.46 23.52
C ASP A 336 3.39 -16.01 22.61
N ARG A 337 3.24 -16.17 21.28
CA ARG A 337 4.22 -15.63 20.31
C ARG A 337 4.30 -14.10 20.39
N ALA A 338 3.17 -13.41 20.35
CA ALA A 338 3.13 -11.94 20.45
C ALA A 338 3.74 -11.41 21.76
N ASN A 339 3.52 -12.09 22.88
CA ASN A 339 4.12 -11.73 24.17
C ASN A 339 5.61 -12.01 24.24
N ALA A 340 6.09 -13.08 23.60
CA ALA A 340 7.52 -13.37 23.49
C ALA A 340 8.26 -12.31 22.65
N GLU A 341 7.61 -11.80 21.59
CA GLU A 341 8.20 -10.82 20.66
C GLU A 341 8.12 -9.36 21.18
N MET A 342 7.00 -8.95 21.79
CA MET A 342 6.74 -7.53 22.09
C MET A 342 6.23 -7.22 23.51
N LYS A 343 6.04 -8.21 24.38
CA LYS A 343 5.50 -8.03 25.76
C LYS A 343 4.20 -7.19 25.81
N ILE A 344 3.24 -7.53 24.97
CA ILE A 344 2.08 -6.67 24.67
C ILE A 344 1.01 -6.75 25.77
N PHE A 345 0.83 -7.93 26.35
CA PHE A 345 -0.13 -8.16 27.40
C PHE A 345 0.61 -8.67 28.63
N ASP A 346 1.01 -7.75 29.52
CA ASP A 346 1.39 -8.11 30.88
C ASP A 346 0.16 -8.77 31.53
N GLN A 347 0.17 -10.11 31.60
CA GLN A 347 -0.85 -10.87 32.31
C GLN A 347 -0.73 -10.54 33.81
N ARG A 348 -1.62 -9.68 34.31
CA ARG A 348 -1.96 -9.59 35.73
C ARG A 348 -3.38 -10.05 35.96
#